data_AF-A0A9P3AUT1-F1
#
_entry.id   AF-A0A9P3AUT1-F1
#
_cell.length_a   1.000
_cell.length_b   1.000
_cell.length_c   1.000
_cell.angle_alpha   90.00
_cell.angle_beta   90.00
_cell.angle_gamma   90.00
#
_symmetry.space_group_name_H-M   'P 1'
#
loop_
_entity.id
_entity.type
_entity.pdbx_description
1 polymer ?
#
loop_
_entity_poly.entity_id
_entity_poly.type
_entity_poly.pdbx_seq_one_letter_code
_entity_poly.pdbx_strand_id
1 'polypeptide(L)'
;MSSFSDKANFIWSVADLLRGDFKQSEYGRVILPFTVLRRFDCVLAPHKDGILEINKTLTVTNKAPVFKRYTGYDYYNISKFNFEKLRDDSNAVETNLRDYISGFSDDIRAILDNFKIGMTIEQLKKANLLYLIVQKFAELDLDEKSIDNLTMGYMFEDLIRKFSEKSNETAGEHFTPREVIELMVGLLLEEDGDILNTEGKVIKVYDPACGTGGMLTAAQKNCKSTTVK
;
A
#
# COMPACT_ATOMS: atom_id res chain seq x y z
N MET A 1 -3.91 -9.15 -17.83
CA MET A 1 -3.24 -9.80 -16.68
C MET A 1 -1.80 -9.34 -16.68
N SER A 2 -1.43 -8.38 -15.83
CA SER A 2 -0.02 -8.02 -15.65
C SER A 2 0.72 -9.25 -15.13
N SER A 3 1.67 -9.76 -15.90
CA SER A 3 2.34 -11.00 -15.58
C SER A 3 3.32 -10.78 -14.42
N PHE A 4 3.72 -11.86 -13.72
CA PHE A 4 4.80 -11.82 -12.74
C PHE A 4 6.11 -11.20 -13.31
N SER A 5 6.29 -11.26 -14.64
CA SER A 5 7.40 -10.61 -15.36
C SER A 5 7.36 -9.09 -15.22
N ASP A 6 6.18 -8.47 -15.31
CA ASP A 6 6.03 -7.00 -15.25
C ASP A 6 6.43 -6.47 -13.86
N LYS A 7 6.15 -7.26 -12.81
CA LYS A 7 6.53 -6.97 -11.42
C LYS A 7 8.04 -7.03 -11.22
N ALA A 8 8.69 -8.06 -11.77
CA ALA A 8 10.14 -8.18 -11.72
C ALA A 8 10.80 -7.01 -12.47
N ASN A 9 10.31 -6.71 -13.67
CA ASN A 9 10.82 -5.61 -14.50
C ASN A 9 10.69 -4.26 -13.77
N PHE A 10 9.58 -4.02 -13.07
CA PHE A 10 9.43 -2.82 -12.26
C PHE A 10 10.47 -2.72 -11.14
N ILE A 11 10.60 -3.76 -10.31
CA ILE A 11 11.59 -3.80 -9.21
C ILE A 11 13.00 -3.55 -9.75
N TRP A 12 13.36 -4.20 -10.85
CA TRP A 12 14.67 -4.05 -11.46
C TRP A 12 14.89 -2.62 -11.96
N SER A 13 13.89 -2.02 -12.62
CA SER A 13 14.00 -0.64 -13.12
C SER A 13 14.24 0.38 -12.00
N VAL A 14 13.63 0.18 -10.82
CA VAL A 14 13.86 1.06 -9.66
C VAL A 14 15.17 0.72 -8.96
N ALA A 15 15.48 -0.56 -8.80
CA ALA A 15 16.74 -1.02 -8.20
C ALA A 15 17.98 -0.57 -8.99
N ASP A 16 17.86 -0.43 -10.31
CA ASP A 16 18.92 0.09 -11.17
C ASP A 16 19.18 1.58 -10.89
N LEU A 17 18.15 2.38 -10.60
CA LEU A 17 18.31 3.79 -10.20
C LEU A 17 18.98 3.94 -8.84
N LEU A 18 18.76 2.99 -7.93
CA LEU A 18 19.32 3.02 -6.57
C LEU A 18 20.74 2.45 -6.50
N ARG A 19 21.23 1.81 -7.58
CA ARG A 19 22.53 1.15 -7.59
C ARG A 19 23.66 2.17 -7.52
N GLY A 20 24.48 2.04 -6.48
CA GLY A 20 25.65 2.90 -6.25
C GLY A 20 25.45 3.82 -5.05
N ASP A 21 24.26 4.42 -4.93
CA ASP A 21 23.91 5.33 -3.82
C ASP A 21 23.30 4.60 -2.62
N PHE A 22 22.66 3.45 -2.83
CA PHE A 22 22.04 2.63 -1.79
C PHE A 22 22.61 1.21 -1.77
N LYS A 23 22.64 0.59 -0.58
CA LYS A 23 22.93 -0.84 -0.47
C LYS A 23 21.72 -1.65 -0.93
N GLN A 24 21.95 -2.84 -1.47
CA GLN A 24 20.85 -3.71 -1.93
C GLN A 24 19.83 -4.05 -0.81
N SER A 25 20.30 -4.17 0.43
CA SER A 25 19.44 -4.37 1.60
C SER A 25 18.57 -3.16 1.95
N GLU A 26 18.88 -1.97 1.43
CA GLU A 26 18.14 -0.73 1.65
C GLU A 26 17.09 -0.47 0.55
N TYR A 27 17.13 -1.20 -0.56
CA TYR A 27 16.20 -0.99 -1.68
C TYR A 27 14.74 -1.14 -1.26
N GLY A 28 14.44 -2.10 -0.37
CA GLY A 28 13.09 -2.28 0.18
C GLY A 28 12.57 -1.06 0.93
N ARG A 29 13.45 -0.31 1.61
CA ARG A 29 13.09 0.92 2.34
C ARG A 29 12.69 2.08 1.41
N VAL A 30 13.08 2.00 0.14
CA VAL A 30 12.65 2.93 -0.90
C VAL A 30 11.41 2.38 -1.62
N ILE A 31 11.49 1.14 -2.11
CA ILE A 31 10.48 0.60 -3.03
C ILE A 31 9.14 0.37 -2.33
N LEU A 32 9.12 -0.14 -1.10
CA LEU A 32 7.88 -0.44 -0.37
C LEU A 32 7.01 0.81 -0.11
N PRO A 33 7.52 1.90 0.54
CA PRO A 33 6.69 3.08 0.78
C PRO A 33 6.20 3.76 -0.49
N PHE A 34 7.02 3.82 -1.56
CA PHE A 34 6.59 4.42 -2.82
C PHE A 34 5.56 3.56 -3.56
N THR A 35 5.62 2.22 -3.42
CA THR A 35 4.58 1.31 -3.94
C THR A 35 3.24 1.57 -3.25
N VAL A 36 3.25 1.70 -1.92
CA VAL A 36 2.06 2.03 -1.12
C VAL A 36 1.51 3.41 -1.50
N LEU A 37 2.36 4.42 -1.59
CA LEU A 37 1.97 5.77 -2.03
C LEU A 37 1.33 5.77 -3.41
N ARG A 38 1.91 5.03 -4.36
CA ARG A 38 1.37 4.96 -5.72
C ARG A 38 0.02 4.24 -5.76
N ARG A 39 -0.17 3.16 -4.98
CA ARG A 39 -1.50 2.51 -4.87
C ARG A 39 -2.55 3.50 -4.37
N PHE A 40 -2.26 4.26 -3.32
CA PHE A 40 -3.20 5.28 -2.83
C PHE A 40 -3.47 6.38 -3.87
N ASP A 41 -2.45 6.82 -4.60
CA ASP A 41 -2.60 7.82 -5.66
C ASP A 41 -3.55 7.33 -6.77
N CYS A 42 -3.35 6.10 -7.27
CA CYS A 42 -4.21 5.51 -8.30
C CYS A 42 -5.66 5.36 -7.83
N VAL A 43 -5.87 4.78 -6.64
CA VAL A 43 -7.22 4.52 -6.10
C VAL A 43 -7.99 5.82 -5.82
N LEU A 44 -7.31 6.86 -5.36
CA LEU A 44 -7.93 8.16 -5.08
C LEU A 44 -8.05 9.06 -6.32
N ALA A 45 -7.38 8.73 -7.43
CA ALA A 45 -7.35 9.58 -8.63
C ALA A 45 -8.75 9.98 -9.14
N PRO A 46 -9.75 9.07 -9.22
CA PRO A 46 -11.10 9.43 -9.66
C PRO A 46 -11.82 10.45 -8.75
N HIS A 47 -11.41 10.55 -7.48
CA HIS A 47 -12.06 11.37 -6.46
C HIS A 47 -11.33 12.69 -6.21
N LYS A 48 -10.15 12.89 -6.81
CA LYS A 48 -9.22 13.95 -6.45
C LYS A 48 -9.81 15.35 -6.62
N ASP A 49 -10.33 15.66 -7.79
CA ASP A 49 -10.86 17.00 -8.09
C ASP A 49 -12.06 17.32 -7.20
N GLY A 50 -12.96 16.34 -7.00
CA GLY A 50 -14.12 16.51 -6.13
C GLY A 50 -13.74 16.73 -4.67
N ILE A 51 -12.76 16.01 -4.13
CA ILE A 51 -12.26 16.25 -2.77
C ILE A 51 -11.73 17.68 -2.63
N LEU A 52 -10.99 18.18 -3.62
CA LEU A 52 -10.41 19.52 -3.55
C LEU A 52 -11.49 20.60 -3.54
N GLU A 53 -12.55 20.45 -4.34
CA GLU A 53 -13.69 21.36 -4.33
C GLU A 53 -14.49 21.28 -3.01
N ILE A 54 -14.70 20.08 -2.48
CA ILE A 54 -15.34 19.89 -1.18
C ILE A 54 -14.50 20.52 -0.06
N ASN A 55 -13.17 20.37 -0.11
CA ASN A 55 -12.28 20.94 0.91
C ASN A 55 -12.31 22.48 0.91
N LYS A 56 -12.42 23.11 -0.26
CA LYS A 56 -12.56 24.58 -0.40
C LYS A 56 -13.88 25.10 0.16
N THR A 57 -14.98 24.37 -0.05
CA THR A 57 -16.34 24.81 0.26
C THR A 57 -16.78 24.47 1.69
N LEU A 58 -16.23 23.41 2.29
CA LEU A 58 -16.55 23.02 3.66
C LEU A 58 -15.96 24.00 4.69
N THR A 59 -16.82 24.52 5.55
CA THR A 59 -16.47 25.37 6.70
C THR A 59 -16.41 24.62 8.04
N VAL A 60 -16.85 23.35 8.06
CA VAL A 60 -16.85 22.54 9.29
C VAL A 60 -15.44 22.23 9.78
N THR A 61 -15.28 22.15 11.11
CA THR A 61 -13.99 21.87 11.75
C THR A 61 -13.50 20.45 11.46
N ASN A 62 -14.39 19.46 11.56
CA ASN A 62 -14.06 18.06 11.23
C ASN A 62 -14.61 17.68 9.85
N LYS A 63 -13.75 17.73 8.84
CA LYS A 63 -14.09 17.39 7.45
C LYS A 63 -13.92 15.90 7.13
N ALA A 64 -13.24 15.13 7.98
CA ALA A 64 -12.85 13.74 7.71
C ALA A 64 -14.03 12.81 7.37
N PRO A 65 -15.18 12.83 8.09
CA PRO A 65 -16.31 11.97 7.74
C PRO A 65 -16.89 12.26 6.36
N VAL A 66 -16.87 13.53 5.94
CA VAL A 66 -17.37 13.93 4.61
C VAL A 66 -16.45 13.41 3.52
N PHE A 67 -15.13 13.53 3.70
CA PHE A 67 -14.16 13.00 2.75
C PHE A 67 -14.23 11.48 2.62
N LYS A 68 -14.28 10.75 3.74
CA LYS A 68 -14.40 9.28 3.74
C LYS A 68 -15.70 8.81 3.06
N ARG A 69 -16.82 9.50 3.33
CA ARG A 69 -18.09 9.22 2.66
C ARG A 69 -18.05 9.52 1.15
N TYR A 70 -17.36 10.58 0.75
CA TYR A 70 -17.25 10.96 -0.65
C TYR A 70 -16.38 9.99 -1.46
N THR A 71 -15.25 9.54 -0.89
CA THR A 71 -14.35 8.58 -1.55
C THR A 71 -14.87 7.16 -1.50
N GLY A 72 -15.72 6.84 -0.53
CA GLY A 72 -16.13 5.46 -0.25
C GLY A 72 -15.04 4.63 0.45
N TYR A 73 -13.92 5.26 0.84
CA TYR A 73 -12.82 4.62 1.56
C TYR A 73 -12.64 5.25 2.94
N ASP A 74 -12.03 4.50 3.86
CA ASP A 74 -11.71 4.99 5.20
C ASP A 74 -10.54 6.00 5.23
N TYR A 75 -10.02 6.38 4.07
CA TYR A 75 -8.90 7.29 3.89
C TYR A 75 -9.16 8.28 2.74
N TYR A 76 -8.39 9.36 2.73
CA TYR A 76 -8.49 10.43 1.74
C TYR A 76 -7.17 11.19 1.58
N ASN A 77 -7.06 12.02 0.55
CA ASN A 77 -5.95 12.95 0.37
C ASN A 77 -6.44 14.33 -0.12
N ILE A 78 -6.16 15.38 0.65
CA ILE A 78 -6.57 16.77 0.35
C ILE A 78 -5.47 17.64 -0.27
N SER A 79 -4.28 17.09 -0.55
CA SER A 79 -3.24 17.85 -1.23
C SER A 79 -3.64 18.12 -2.68
N LYS A 80 -3.23 19.26 -3.21
CA LYS A 80 -3.43 19.61 -4.64
C LYS A 80 -2.57 18.75 -5.59
N PHE A 81 -1.55 18.09 -5.07
CA PHE A 81 -0.63 17.25 -5.83
C PHE A 81 -1.14 15.82 -5.97
N ASN A 82 -0.69 15.17 -7.03
CA ASN A 82 -0.78 13.74 -7.32
C ASN A 82 0.52 13.37 -8.05
N PHE A 83 0.78 12.07 -8.31
CA PHE A 83 2.04 11.68 -8.95
C PHE A 83 2.29 12.33 -10.31
N GLU A 84 1.26 12.67 -11.08
CA GLU A 84 1.44 13.41 -12.33
C GLU A 84 1.94 14.83 -12.07
N LYS A 85 1.28 15.60 -11.19
CA LYS A 85 1.68 16.97 -10.85
C LYS A 85 3.01 17.06 -10.11
N LEU A 86 3.42 15.99 -9.42
CA LEU A 86 4.74 15.93 -8.78
C LEU A 86 5.88 15.92 -9.81
N ARG A 87 5.60 15.58 -11.07
CA ARG A 87 6.59 15.57 -12.16
C ARG A 87 6.76 16.94 -12.83
N ASP A 88 5.86 17.89 -12.57
CA ASP A 88 5.85 19.18 -13.26
C ASP A 88 7.06 20.06 -12.93
N ASP A 89 7.59 19.95 -11.71
CA ASP A 89 8.74 20.73 -11.24
C ASP A 89 9.73 19.86 -10.47
N SER A 90 10.86 19.54 -11.13
CA SER A 90 11.93 18.73 -10.54
C SER A 90 12.64 19.41 -9.36
N ASN A 91 12.69 20.75 -9.31
CA ASN A 91 13.35 21.49 -8.23
C ASN A 91 12.49 21.52 -6.97
N ALA A 92 11.16 21.57 -7.13
CA ALA A 92 10.20 21.59 -6.03
C ALA A 92 9.69 20.19 -5.61
N VAL A 93 10.18 19.10 -6.25
CA VAL A 93 9.65 17.74 -6.04
C VAL A 93 9.63 17.31 -4.58
N GLU A 94 10.64 17.68 -3.77
CA GLU A 94 10.65 17.35 -2.35
C GLU A 94 9.52 18.06 -1.60
N THR A 95 9.43 19.38 -1.75
CA THR A 95 8.41 20.19 -1.09
C THR A 95 7.01 19.74 -1.49
N ASN A 96 6.81 19.49 -2.78
CA ASN A 96 5.53 19.05 -3.33
C ASN A 96 5.16 17.64 -2.85
N LEU A 97 6.13 16.71 -2.77
CA LEU A 97 5.90 15.36 -2.26
C LEU A 97 5.60 15.36 -0.76
N ARG A 98 6.26 16.22 0.03
CA ARG A 98 5.96 16.39 1.45
C ARG A 98 4.57 16.97 1.67
N ASP A 99 4.16 17.96 0.88
CA ASP A 99 2.78 18.48 0.88
C ASP A 99 1.79 17.36 0.53
N TYR A 100 2.08 16.58 -0.52
CA TYR A 100 1.28 15.43 -0.92
C TYR A 100 1.07 14.43 0.22
N ILE A 101 2.14 14.04 0.90
CA ILE A 101 2.10 13.13 2.06
C ILE A 101 1.31 13.74 3.21
N SER A 102 1.53 15.02 3.51
CA SER A 102 0.83 15.73 4.60
C SER A 102 -0.67 15.86 4.37
N GLY A 103 -1.11 15.81 3.11
CA GLY A 103 -2.52 15.88 2.71
C GLY A 103 -3.29 14.58 2.96
N PHE A 104 -2.64 13.47 3.31
CA PHE A 104 -3.35 12.23 3.65
C PHE A 104 -4.03 12.28 5.02
N SER A 105 -5.06 11.44 5.19
CA SER A 105 -5.65 11.16 6.50
C SER A 105 -4.62 10.62 7.51
N ASP A 106 -4.85 10.87 8.79
CA ASP A 106 -3.92 10.56 9.90
C ASP A 106 -3.46 9.09 9.90
N ASP A 107 -4.39 8.16 9.66
CA ASP A 107 -4.10 6.72 9.60
C ASP A 107 -3.06 6.38 8.51
N ILE A 108 -3.19 7.00 7.34
CA ILE A 108 -2.26 6.80 6.21
C ILE A 108 -0.91 7.46 6.49
N ARG A 109 -0.92 8.66 7.09
CA ARG A 109 0.32 9.33 7.50
C ARG A 109 1.10 8.47 8.51
N ALA A 110 0.41 7.89 9.49
CA ALA A 110 1.01 6.97 10.45
C ALA A 110 1.60 5.72 9.78
N ILE A 111 0.92 5.14 8.78
CA ILE A 111 1.47 4.01 7.99
C ILE A 111 2.77 4.44 7.29
N LEU A 112 2.76 5.59 6.61
CA LEU A 112 3.92 6.10 5.86
C LEU A 112 5.10 6.46 6.79
N ASP A 113 4.80 6.98 7.98
CA ASP A 113 5.80 7.29 9.01
C ASP A 113 6.46 6.01 9.55
N ASN A 114 5.71 4.90 9.70
CA ASN A 114 6.26 3.59 10.05
C ASN A 114 7.24 3.06 8.99
N PHE A 115 7.04 3.40 7.71
CA PHE A 115 8.01 3.14 6.65
C PHE A 115 9.21 4.11 6.68
N LYS A 116 9.23 5.08 7.59
CA LYS A 116 10.25 6.15 7.69
C LYS A 116 10.39 6.95 6.40
N ILE A 117 9.27 7.21 5.72
CA ILE A 117 9.28 7.80 4.38
C ILE A 117 9.99 9.16 4.33
N GLY A 118 9.91 9.95 5.40
CA GLY A 118 10.62 11.24 5.49
C GLY A 118 12.14 11.08 5.36
N MET A 119 12.72 10.07 6.02
CA MET A 119 14.15 9.77 5.91
C MET A 119 14.50 9.30 4.49
N THR A 120 13.68 8.45 3.90
CA THR A 120 13.84 7.96 2.52
C THR A 120 13.86 9.12 1.53
N ILE A 121 12.95 10.08 1.66
CA ILE A 121 12.89 11.28 0.80
C ILE A 121 14.19 12.11 0.92
N GLU A 122 14.70 12.30 2.14
CA GLU A 122 15.94 13.05 2.36
C GLU A 122 17.17 12.37 1.75
N GLN A 123 17.26 11.05 1.90
CA GLN A 123 18.33 10.25 1.30
C GLN A 123 18.29 10.31 -0.23
N LEU A 124 17.10 10.11 -0.81
CA LEU A 124 16.90 10.22 -2.26
C LEU A 124 17.22 11.61 -2.80
N LYS A 125 16.87 12.67 -2.07
CA LYS A 125 17.23 14.04 -2.45
C LYS A 125 18.73 14.25 -2.43
N LYS A 126 19.43 13.81 -1.38
CA LYS A 126 20.90 13.93 -1.28
C LYS A 126 21.62 13.18 -2.41
N ALA A 127 21.06 12.06 -2.86
CA ALA A 127 21.55 11.30 -4.00
C ALA A 127 21.11 11.86 -5.37
N ASN A 128 20.32 12.95 -5.43
CA ASN A 128 19.69 13.47 -6.66
C ASN A 128 18.79 12.46 -7.40
N LEU A 129 18.24 11.48 -6.69
CA LEU A 129 17.41 10.40 -7.25
C LEU A 129 15.91 10.62 -7.04
N LEU A 130 15.51 11.53 -6.14
CA LEU A 130 14.11 11.69 -5.72
C LEU A 130 13.15 11.92 -6.90
N TYR A 131 13.50 12.83 -7.81
CA TYR A 131 12.67 13.12 -8.99
C TYR A 131 12.53 11.90 -9.92
N LEU A 132 13.64 11.17 -10.16
CA LEU A 132 13.64 9.99 -11.01
C LEU A 132 12.78 8.86 -10.43
N ILE A 133 12.83 8.67 -9.11
CA ILE A 133 11.98 7.70 -8.41
C ILE A 133 10.51 8.09 -8.54
N VAL A 134 10.15 9.35 -8.29
CA VAL A 134 8.77 9.83 -8.45
C VAL A 134 8.27 9.62 -9.88
N GLN A 135 9.08 9.96 -10.89
CA GLN A 135 8.75 9.71 -12.30
C GLN A 135 8.50 8.24 -12.57
N LYS A 136 9.37 7.34 -12.10
CA LYS A 136 9.21 5.89 -12.31
C LYS A 136 7.96 5.32 -11.68
N PHE A 137 7.61 5.76 -10.47
CA PHE A 137 6.39 5.29 -9.83
C PHE A 137 5.13 5.90 -10.45
N ALA A 138 5.20 7.09 -11.04
CA ALA A 138 4.07 7.67 -11.76
C ALA A 138 3.69 6.89 -13.03
N GLU A 139 4.64 6.19 -13.65
CA GLU A 139 4.40 5.32 -14.82
C GLU A 139 3.60 4.05 -14.47
N LEU A 140 3.53 3.66 -13.19
CA LEU A 140 2.83 2.45 -12.77
C LEU A 140 1.33 2.66 -12.64
N ASP A 141 0.53 1.86 -13.34
CA ASP A 141 -0.89 1.75 -13.04
C ASP A 141 -1.10 0.69 -11.93
N LEU A 142 -1.47 1.17 -10.73
CA LEU A 142 -1.88 0.34 -9.61
C LEU A 142 -3.33 0.67 -9.22
N ASP A 143 -4.22 0.97 -10.16
CA ASP A 143 -5.64 1.15 -9.90
C ASP A 143 -6.35 -0.18 -9.54
N GLU A 144 -7.51 -0.09 -8.90
CA GLU A 144 -8.32 -1.28 -8.57
C GLU A 144 -8.88 -1.99 -9.83
N LYS A 145 -9.08 -1.27 -10.94
CA LYS A 145 -9.56 -1.85 -12.20
C LYS A 145 -8.46 -2.63 -12.94
N SER A 146 -7.21 -2.21 -12.80
CA SER A 146 -6.05 -2.85 -13.43
C SER A 146 -5.51 -3.98 -12.57
N ILE A 147 -5.41 -3.75 -11.26
CA ILE A 147 -4.93 -4.71 -10.26
C ILE A 147 -5.90 -4.73 -9.08
N ASP A 148 -6.62 -5.84 -8.93
CA ASP A 148 -7.51 -6.04 -7.81
C ASP A 148 -6.74 -6.13 -6.47
N ASN A 149 -7.44 -5.94 -5.35
CA ASN A 149 -6.84 -5.89 -4.02
C ASN A 149 -6.12 -7.18 -3.62
N LEU A 150 -6.58 -8.35 -4.08
CA LEU A 150 -5.92 -9.63 -3.80
C LEU A 150 -4.60 -9.72 -4.56
N THR A 151 -4.62 -9.39 -5.87
CA THR A 151 -3.40 -9.36 -6.68
C THR A 151 -2.40 -8.35 -6.15
N MET A 152 -2.85 -7.18 -5.67
CA MET A 152 -2.00 -6.18 -5.04
C MET A 152 -1.37 -6.68 -3.73
N GLY A 153 -2.14 -7.42 -2.91
CA GLY A 153 -1.62 -8.08 -1.71
C GLY A 153 -0.47 -9.04 -2.05
N TYR A 154 -0.66 -9.90 -3.05
CA TYR A 154 0.40 -10.80 -3.51
C TYR A 154 1.62 -10.07 -4.07
N MET A 155 1.42 -8.93 -4.75
CA MET A 155 2.54 -8.09 -5.18
C MET A 155 3.34 -7.58 -4.02
N PHE A 156 2.66 -7.06 -3.00
CA PHE A 156 3.32 -6.47 -1.84
C PHE A 156 4.03 -7.52 -0.99
N GLU A 157 3.40 -8.68 -0.77
CA GLU A 157 4.01 -9.83 -0.09
C GLU A 157 5.26 -10.34 -0.83
N ASP A 158 5.21 -10.47 -2.16
CA ASP A 158 6.35 -10.91 -2.96
C ASP A 158 7.52 -9.90 -2.91
N LEU A 159 7.21 -8.59 -2.87
CA LEU A 159 8.21 -7.54 -2.66
C LEU A 159 8.89 -7.70 -1.30
N ILE A 160 8.12 -7.84 -0.22
CA ILE A 160 8.66 -8.04 1.13
C ILE A 160 9.57 -9.27 1.14
N ARG A 161 9.08 -10.41 0.65
CA ARG A 161 9.84 -11.66 0.59
C ARG A 161 11.18 -11.49 -0.12
N LYS A 162 11.18 -10.89 -1.33
CA LYS A 162 12.41 -10.65 -2.11
C LYS A 162 13.41 -9.73 -1.40
N PHE A 163 12.94 -8.73 -0.66
CA PHE A 163 13.83 -7.84 0.08
C PHE A 163 14.37 -8.51 1.36
N SER A 164 13.57 -9.30 2.06
CA SER A 164 14.02 -10.10 3.21
C SER A 164 15.07 -11.15 2.80
N GLU A 165 14.87 -11.85 1.68
CA GLU A 165 15.85 -12.79 1.13
C GLU A 165 17.20 -12.11 0.80
N LYS A 166 17.17 -10.85 0.37
CA LYS A 166 18.37 -10.07 0.06
C LYS A 166 19.03 -9.43 1.27
N SER A 167 18.30 -9.17 2.36
CA SER A 167 18.87 -8.54 3.57
C SER A 167 19.61 -9.53 4.48
N ASN A 168 19.53 -10.85 4.20
CA ASN A 168 20.09 -11.91 5.05
C ASN A 168 19.54 -11.88 6.50
N GLU A 169 18.48 -11.12 6.74
CA GLU A 169 17.67 -11.20 7.96
C GLU A 169 16.79 -12.45 7.87
N THR A 170 16.49 -13.08 9.01
CA THR A 170 15.78 -14.36 9.18
C THR A 170 14.48 -14.43 8.35
N ALA A 171 14.57 -14.92 7.11
CA ALA A 171 13.45 -14.98 6.16
C ALA A 171 12.22 -15.77 6.68
N GLY A 172 12.43 -16.66 7.67
CA GLY A 172 11.37 -17.45 8.31
C GLY A 172 10.59 -16.76 9.43
N GLU A 173 11.03 -15.59 9.94
CA GLU A 173 10.36 -14.92 11.07
C GLU A 173 9.27 -13.91 10.65
N HIS A 174 9.18 -13.57 9.35
CA HIS A 174 8.33 -12.48 8.89
C HIS A 174 7.25 -12.87 7.87
N PHE A 175 7.30 -14.09 7.31
CA PHE A 175 6.39 -14.48 6.24
C PHE A 175 5.99 -15.95 6.32
N THR A 176 4.68 -16.22 6.28
CA THR A 176 4.12 -17.56 6.10
C THR A 176 3.60 -17.68 4.67
N PRO A 177 3.99 -18.71 3.89
CA PRO A 177 3.49 -18.92 2.53
C PRO A 177 1.96 -18.96 2.47
N ARG A 178 1.38 -18.44 1.39
CA ARG A 178 -0.08 -18.28 1.29
C ARG A 178 -0.81 -19.61 1.30
N GLU A 179 -0.26 -20.61 0.65
CA GLU A 179 -0.81 -21.96 0.58
C GLU A 179 -0.92 -22.58 1.98
N VAL A 180 0.07 -22.29 2.84
CA VAL A 180 0.08 -22.70 4.24
C VAL A 180 -0.98 -21.93 5.02
N ILE A 181 -1.09 -20.61 4.80
CA ILE A 181 -2.13 -19.77 5.42
C ILE A 181 -3.54 -20.25 5.05
N GLU A 182 -3.80 -20.50 3.76
CA GLU A 182 -5.10 -20.94 3.28
C GLU A 182 -5.48 -22.31 3.83
N LEU A 183 -4.51 -23.23 3.91
CA LEU A 183 -4.71 -24.53 4.54
C LEU A 183 -5.00 -24.38 6.05
N MET A 184 -4.19 -23.61 6.78
CA MET A 184 -4.36 -23.41 8.22
C MET A 184 -5.71 -22.78 8.56
N VAL A 185 -6.11 -21.73 7.83
CA VAL A 185 -7.41 -21.08 8.00
C VAL A 185 -8.55 -22.02 7.61
N GLY A 186 -8.40 -22.76 6.51
CA GLY A 186 -9.40 -23.74 6.07
C GLY A 186 -9.67 -24.78 7.15
N LEU A 187 -8.62 -25.40 7.68
CA LEU A 187 -8.72 -26.38 8.78
C LEU A 187 -9.29 -25.75 10.06
N LEU A 188 -8.91 -24.52 10.39
CA LEU A 188 -9.38 -23.84 11.60
C LEU A 188 -10.88 -23.53 11.55
N LEU A 189 -11.41 -23.21 10.38
CA LEU A 189 -12.80 -22.76 10.20
C LEU A 189 -13.75 -23.89 9.75
N GLU A 190 -13.23 -25.07 9.41
CA GLU A 190 -14.01 -26.19 8.84
C GLU A 190 -15.11 -26.67 9.80
N GLU A 191 -14.81 -26.80 11.09
CA GLU A 191 -15.76 -27.31 12.09
C GLU A 191 -16.81 -26.28 12.52
N ASP A 192 -16.57 -24.98 12.28
CA ASP A 192 -17.43 -23.88 12.71
C ASP A 192 -18.40 -23.40 11.62
N GLY A 193 -18.59 -24.16 10.54
CA GLY A 193 -19.40 -23.76 9.37
C GLY A 193 -20.80 -23.21 9.72
N ASP A 194 -21.50 -23.86 10.65
CA ASP A 194 -22.84 -23.42 11.09
C ASP A 194 -22.82 -22.05 11.79
N ILE A 195 -21.78 -21.79 12.58
CA ILE A 195 -21.56 -20.52 13.25
C ILE A 195 -21.19 -19.44 12.24
N LEU A 196 -20.33 -19.77 11.28
CA LEU A 196 -19.85 -18.84 10.26
C LEU A 196 -20.96 -18.43 9.27
N ASN A 197 -21.94 -19.30 9.04
CA ASN A 197 -23.08 -19.05 8.14
C ASN A 197 -24.26 -18.34 8.79
N THR A 198 -24.18 -18.02 10.09
CA THR A 198 -25.25 -17.28 10.77
C THR A 198 -25.19 -15.80 10.41
N GLU A 199 -26.22 -15.28 9.75
CA GLU A 199 -26.32 -13.87 9.35
C GLU A 199 -26.25 -12.93 10.57
N GLY A 200 -25.52 -11.82 10.43
CA GLY A 200 -25.37 -10.80 11.48
C GLY A 200 -24.46 -11.20 12.65
N LYS A 201 -23.85 -12.39 12.62
CA LYS A 201 -22.95 -12.83 13.69
C LYS A 201 -21.59 -12.18 13.58
N VAL A 202 -21.09 -11.65 14.71
CA VAL A 202 -19.75 -11.08 14.81
C VAL A 202 -18.76 -12.19 15.18
N ILE A 203 -17.83 -12.47 14.29
CA ILE A 203 -16.77 -13.47 14.49
C ILE A 203 -15.49 -12.73 14.91
N LYS A 204 -14.85 -13.23 15.98
CA LYS A 204 -13.57 -12.71 16.47
C LYS A 204 -12.47 -13.70 16.09
N VAL A 205 -11.47 -13.23 15.36
CA VAL A 205 -10.27 -14.01 14.99
C VAL A 205 -9.07 -13.37 15.69
N TYR A 206 -8.21 -14.18 16.28
CA TYR A 206 -7.00 -13.74 16.97
C TYR A 206 -5.78 -14.48 16.44
N ASP A 207 -4.75 -13.72 16.08
CA ASP A 207 -3.45 -14.23 15.69
C ASP A 207 -2.38 -13.51 16.54
N PRO A 208 -1.77 -14.20 17.53
CA PRO A 208 -0.81 -13.59 18.45
C PRO A 208 0.53 -13.22 17.80
N ALA A 209 0.78 -13.68 16.57
CA ALA A 209 2.03 -13.46 15.84
C ALA A 209 1.74 -13.09 14.37
N CYS A 210 0.77 -12.20 14.15
CA CYS A 210 0.15 -12.02 12.83
C CYS A 210 1.07 -11.53 11.71
N GLY A 211 2.27 -11.02 12.00
CA GLY A 211 3.23 -10.58 10.98
C GLY A 211 2.60 -9.59 10.00
N THR A 212 2.53 -9.96 8.72
CA THR A 212 1.87 -9.16 7.66
C THR A 212 0.35 -9.20 7.70
N GLY A 213 -0.27 -9.91 8.64
CA GLY A 213 -1.71 -10.10 8.76
C GLY A 213 -2.31 -11.08 7.76
N GLY A 214 -1.48 -11.93 7.14
CA GLY A 214 -1.92 -12.86 6.10
C GLY A 214 -3.00 -13.84 6.58
N MET A 215 -2.85 -14.39 7.79
CA MET A 215 -3.82 -15.30 8.42
C MET A 215 -5.18 -14.63 8.64
N LEU A 216 -5.18 -13.41 9.17
CA LEU A 216 -6.40 -12.63 9.43
C LEU A 216 -7.14 -12.28 8.13
N THR A 217 -6.38 -11.91 7.08
CA THR A 217 -6.94 -11.61 5.76
C THR A 217 -7.58 -12.84 5.12
N ALA A 218 -6.92 -14.00 5.22
CA ALA A 218 -7.46 -15.26 4.70
C ALA A 218 -8.69 -15.73 5.48
N ALA A 219 -8.71 -15.54 6.81
CA ALA A 219 -9.89 -15.81 7.64
C ALA A 219 -11.07 -14.93 7.24
N GLN A 220 -10.85 -13.62 7.09
CA GLN A 220 -11.90 -12.70 6.64
C GLN A 220 -12.46 -13.10 5.26
N LYS A 221 -11.60 -13.50 4.32
CA LYS A 221 -12.01 -13.97 2.99
C LYS A 221 -12.89 -15.21 3.08
N ASN A 222 -12.47 -16.22 3.86
CA ASN A 222 -13.25 -17.44 4.07
C ASN A 222 -14.62 -17.13 4.67
N CYS A 223 -14.67 -16.34 5.75
CA CYS A 223 -15.94 -15.97 6.38
C CYS A 223 -16.89 -15.23 5.42
N LYS A 224 -16.38 -14.42 4.49
CA LYS A 224 -17.20 -13.73 3.47
C LYS A 224 -17.63 -14.64 2.32
N SER A 225 -16.83 -15.66 1.98
CA SER A 225 -17.16 -16.59 0.90
C SER A 225 -18.22 -17.62 1.29
N THR A 226 -18.34 -17.98 2.57
CA THR A 226 -19.31 -18.98 3.03
C THR A 226 -20.75 -18.43 3.05
N THR A 227 -20.95 -17.11 2.97
CA THR A 227 -22.27 -16.46 2.89
C THR A 227 -22.99 -16.67 1.55
N VAL A 228 -22.38 -17.38 0.58
CA VAL A 228 -22.99 -17.69 -0.72
C VAL A 228 -23.07 -19.20 -0.93
N LYS A 229 -23.96 -19.87 -0.21
CA LYS A 229 -24.58 -21.14 -0.61
C LYS A 229 -26.01 -21.23 -0.10
#